data_AF-A0A9E4CRL0-F1
#
_entry.id   AF-A0A9E4CRL0-F1
#
_cell.length_a   1.000
_cell.length_b   1.000
_cell.length_c   1.000
_cell.angle_alpha   90.00
_cell.angle_beta   90.00
_cell.angle_gamma   90.00
#
_symmetry.space_group_name_H-M   'P 1'
#
loop_
_entity.id
_entity.type
_entity.pdbx_description
1 polymer ?
#
loop_
_entity_poly.entity_id
_entity_poly.type
_entity_poly.pdbx_seq_one_letter_code
_entity_poly.pdbx_strand_id
1 'polypeptide(L)' 'MTTTTGSAAATERSDSELDVIVERLVGDLADVHAPTGTQLNALGWEQEAALRMLCNNLDPDVAEDPTRLVVYGGTG' A
#
# COMPACT_ATOMS: atom_id res chain seq x y z
N MET A 1 21.90 -29.84 2.86
CA MET A 1 21.41 -28.52 3.32
C MET A 1 19.93 -28.48 3.00
N THR A 2 19.12 -28.43 4.05
CA THR A 2 17.68 -28.64 4.03
C THR A 2 16.94 -27.59 3.20
N THR A 3 15.91 -28.08 2.51
CA THR A 3 14.90 -27.38 1.71
C THR A 3 14.21 -26.24 2.45
N THR A 4 13.92 -25.14 1.76
CA THR A 4 12.73 -24.31 2.06
C THR A 4 12.17 -23.79 0.74
N THR A 5 11.22 -24.55 0.22
CA THR A 5 10.25 -24.11 -0.78
C THR A 5 9.37 -23.07 -0.12
N GLY A 6 9.58 -21.80 -0.46
CA GLY A 6 8.67 -20.69 -0.13
C GLY A 6 7.95 -20.23 -1.39
N SER A 7 7.24 -21.14 -2.06
CA SER A 7 6.24 -20.75 -3.07
C SER A 7 5.01 -20.30 -2.29
N ALA A 8 4.96 -19.00 -1.95
CA ALA A 8 3.71 -18.36 -1.60
C ALA A 8 2.87 -18.33 -2.88
N ALA A 9 1.84 -19.15 -2.92
CA ALA A 9 0.86 -19.18 -3.98
C ALA A 9 0.35 -17.75 -4.23
N ALA A 10 0.56 -17.25 -5.44
CA ALA A 10 -0.19 -16.11 -5.94
C ALA A 10 -1.65 -16.55 -6.06
N THR A 11 -2.39 -16.45 -4.96
CA THR A 11 -3.85 -16.61 -4.99
C THR A 11 -4.37 -15.52 -5.91
N GLU A 12 -4.90 -15.93 -7.07
CA GLU A 12 -5.62 -15.04 -7.98
C GLU A 12 -6.75 -14.37 -7.20
N ARG A 13 -6.55 -13.10 -6.83
CA ARG A 13 -7.60 -12.25 -6.28
C ARG A 13 -8.40 -11.69 -7.43
N SER A 14 -9.72 -11.67 -7.29
CA SER A 14 -10.60 -11.08 -8.31
C SER A 14 -10.40 -9.57 -8.42
N ASP A 15 -10.62 -9.00 -9.60
CA ASP A 15 -10.49 -7.55 -9.84
C ASP A 15 -11.34 -6.73 -8.86
N SER A 16 -12.55 -7.20 -8.53
CA SER A 16 -13.42 -6.54 -7.56
C SER A 16 -12.85 -6.51 -6.14
N GLU A 17 -12.09 -7.53 -5.74
CA GLU A 17 -11.43 -7.53 -4.43
C GLU A 17 -10.26 -6.54 -4.40
N LEU A 18 -9.55 -6.40 -5.52
CA LEU A 18 -8.50 -5.39 -5.66
C LEU A 18 -9.08 -3.98 -5.61
N ASP A 19 -10.20 -3.73 -6.28
CA ASP A 19 -10.89 -2.44 -6.25
C ASP A 19 -11.28 -2.05 -4.83
N VAL A 20 -11.83 -2.98 -4.05
CA VAL A 20 -12.17 -2.74 -2.63
C VAL A 20 -10.93 -2.40 -1.81
N ILE A 21 -9.80 -3.06 -2.07
CA ILE A 21 -8.55 -2.80 -1.35
C ILE A 21 -8.01 -1.42 -1.71
N VAL A 22 -8.02 -1.07 -3.00
CA VAL A 22 -7.55 0.23 -3.49
C VAL A 22 -8.43 1.34 -2.91
N GLU A 23 -9.75 1.22 -3.02
CA GLU A 23 -10.71 2.20 -2.50
C GLU A 23 -10.52 2.41 -0.99
N ARG A 24 -10.29 1.32 -0.23
CA ARG A 24 -10.06 1.42 1.21
C ARG A 24 -8.73 2.08 1.58
N LEU A 25 -7.68 1.89 0.78
CA LEU A 25 -6.33 2.35 1.12
C LEU A 25 -6.02 3.75 0.60
N VAL A 26 -6.57 4.10 -0.57
CA VAL A 26 -6.24 5.33 -1.30
C VAL A 26 -7.45 5.96 -1.99
N GLY A 27 -8.68 5.57 -1.64
CA GLY A 27 -9.91 6.15 -2.23
C GLY A 27 -10.13 7.61 -1.83
N ASP A 28 -9.76 7.98 -0.60
CA ASP A 28 -9.73 9.38 -0.16
C ASP A 28 -8.29 9.81 0.14
N LEU A 29 -7.68 10.53 -0.82
CA LEU A 29 -6.32 11.05 -0.69
C LEU A 29 -6.15 12.05 0.47
N ALA A 30 -7.22 12.64 1.00
CA ALA A 30 -7.14 13.54 2.15
C ALA A 30 -6.96 12.80 3.48
N ASP A 31 -7.22 11.48 3.52
CA ASP A 31 -7.24 10.64 4.72
C ASP A 31 -6.49 9.31 4.50
N VAL A 32 -5.41 9.35 3.69
CA VAL A 32 -4.58 8.16 3.45
C VAL A 32 -3.70 7.91 4.66
N HIS A 33 -3.73 6.68 5.18
CA HIS A 33 -2.83 6.24 6.23
C HIS A 33 -2.19 4.90 5.89
N ALA A 34 -0.93 4.74 6.28
CA ALA A 34 -0.21 3.48 6.04
C ALA A 34 -0.82 2.33 6.87
N PRO A 35 -1.08 1.16 6.26
CA PRO A 35 -1.51 -0.03 7.00
C PRO A 35 -0.52 -0.42 8.09
N THR A 36 -1.02 -0.65 9.30
CA THR A 36 -0.21 -1.06 10.45
C THR A 36 -0.47 -2.52 10.83
N GLY A 37 0.40 -3.10 11.67
CA GLY A 37 0.26 -4.48 12.13
C GLY A 37 0.73 -5.53 11.10
N THR A 38 0.34 -6.79 11.34
CA THR A 38 0.84 -7.97 10.61
C THR A 38 -0.07 -8.48 9.49
N GLN A 39 -1.22 -7.84 9.28
CA GLN A 39 -2.13 -8.18 8.20
C GLN A 39 -1.57 -7.67 6.86
N LEU A 40 -1.50 -8.55 5.87
CA LEU A 40 -1.03 -8.22 4.52
C LEU A 40 -2.20 -7.83 3.62
N ASN A 41 -2.03 -6.74 2.87
CA ASN A 41 -2.91 -6.30 1.81
C ASN A 41 -2.38 -6.71 0.43
N ALA A 42 -1.06 -6.92 0.31
CA ALA A 42 -0.41 -7.50 -0.85
C ALA A 42 -0.12 -9.01 -0.69
N LEU A 43 0.37 -9.66 -1.75
CA LEU A 43 0.65 -11.11 -1.78
C LEU A 43 1.87 -11.52 -0.93
N GLY A 44 2.68 -10.55 -0.50
CA GLY A 44 3.90 -10.80 0.27
C GLY A 44 4.42 -9.54 0.93
N TRP A 45 5.38 -9.71 1.84
CA TRP A 45 5.96 -8.62 2.63
C TRP A 45 6.75 -7.62 1.79
N GLU A 46 7.38 -8.05 0.71
CA GLU A 46 8.12 -7.15 -0.19
C GLU A 46 7.16 -6.16 -0.87
N GLN A 47 6.05 -6.66 -1.40
CA GLN A 47 5.02 -5.84 -2.04
C GLN A 47 4.26 -4.98 -1.00
N GLU A 48 4.00 -5.54 0.18
CA GLU A 48 3.36 -4.81 1.29
C GLU A 48 4.24 -3.67 1.80
N ALA A 49 5.55 -3.87 1.91
CA ALA A 49 6.47 -2.83 2.35
C ALA A 49 6.48 -1.63 1.38
N ALA A 50 6.49 -1.90 0.07
CA ALA A 50 6.39 -0.86 -0.94
C ALA A 50 5.04 -0.10 -0.84
N LEU A 51 3.93 -0.84 -0.69
CA LEU A 51 2.59 -0.26 -0.51
C LEU A 51 2.52 0.64 0.74
N ARG A 52 2.99 0.15 1.89
CA ARG A 52 3.00 0.91 3.14
C ARG A 52 3.86 2.16 3.02
N MET A 53 4.98 2.08 2.32
CA MET A 53 5.84 3.25 2.10
C MET A 53 5.20 4.29 1.18
N LEU A 54 4.47 3.85 0.15
CA LEU A 54 3.69 4.75 -0.68
C LEU A 54 2.59 5.45 0.13
N CYS A 55 1.79 4.69 0.89
CA CYS A 55 0.74 5.25 1.74
C CYS A 55 1.33 6.21 2.80
N ASN A 56 2.48 5.89 3.39
CA ASN A 56 3.14 6.77 4.36
C ASN A 56 3.59 8.09 3.74
N ASN A 57 4.04 8.08 2.49
CA ASN A 57 4.42 9.33 1.81
C ASN A 57 3.21 10.22 1.52
N LEU A 58 2.02 9.64 1.40
CA LEU A 58 0.76 10.36 1.16
C LEU A 58 -0.02 10.66 2.45
N ASP A 59 0.53 10.30 3.61
CA ASP A 59 -0.11 10.53 4.90
C ASP A 59 -0.25 12.04 5.16
N PRO A 60 -1.43 12.56 5.56
CA PRO A 60 -1.61 14.00 5.80
C PRO A 60 -0.71 14.57 6.89
N ASP A 61 -0.19 13.75 7.80
CA ASP A 61 0.80 14.18 8.80
C ASP A 61 2.23 14.29 8.22
N VAL A 62 2.47 13.71 7.03
CA VAL A 62 3.77 13.66 6.34
C VAL A 62 3.81 14.51 5.08
N ALA A 63 2.75 14.44 4.26
CA ALA A 63 2.61 15.11 2.98
C ALA A 63 2.20 16.58 3.14
N GLU A 64 2.77 17.46 2.33
CA GLU A 64 2.42 18.88 2.32
C GLU A 64 1.04 19.14 1.69
N ASP A 65 0.68 18.42 0.63
CA ASP A 65 -0.67 18.40 0.04
C ASP A 65 -0.97 17.02 -0.60
N PRO A 66 -1.55 16.08 0.18
CA PRO A 66 -1.80 14.72 -0.30
C PRO A 66 -2.91 14.66 -1.35
N THR A 67 -3.85 15.62 -1.35
CA THR A 67 -4.94 15.69 -2.35
C THR A 67 -4.44 16.02 -3.76
N ARG A 68 -3.28 16.67 -3.85
CA ARG A 68 -2.58 16.94 -5.11
C ARG A 68 -1.45 15.96 -5.39
N LEU A 69 -1.30 14.89 -4.59
CA LEU A 69 -0.19 13.94 -4.64
C LEU A 69 1.20 14.61 -4.45
N VAL A 70 1.24 15.78 -3.78
CA VAL A 70 2.47 16.53 -3.54
C VAL A 70 3.01 16.17 -2.16
N VAL A 71 4.07 15.36 -2.16
CA VAL A 71 4.69 14.85 -0.92
C VAL A 71 5.67 15.87 -0.31
N TYR A 72 6.51 16.52 -1.13
CA TYR A 72 7.32 17.69 -0.76
C TYR A 72 7.93 18.33 -2.02
N GLY A 73 7.98 19.66 -2.07
CA GLY A 73 8.82 20.37 -3.06
C GLY A 73 8.21 20.60 -4.44
N GLY A 74 6.98 21.12 -4.52
CA GLY A 74 6.38 21.56 -5.79
C GLY A 74 6.10 20.42 -6.78
N THR A 75 5.33 20.74 -7.83
CA THR A 75 4.78 19.80 -8.82
C THR A 75 5.85 18.83 -9.36
N GLY A 76 5.86 17.60 -8.84
CA GLY A 76 6.59 16.45 -9.37
C GLY A 76 5.63 15.50 -10.05
#